data_AF-A0A0H2RF55-F1
#
_entry.id   AF-A0A0H2RF55-F1
#
_cell.length_a   1.000
_cell.length_b   1.000
_cell.length_c   1.000
_cell.angle_alpha   90.00
_cell.angle_beta   90.00
_cell.angle_gamma   90.00
#
_symmetry.space_group_name_H-M   'P 1'
#
loop_
_entity.id
_entity.type
_entity.pdbx_description
1 polymer ?
#
loop_
_entity_poly.entity_id
_entity_poly.type
_entity_poly.pdbx_seq_one_letter_code
_entity_poly.pdbx_strand_id
1 'polypeptide(L)'
;MQGRLTDATCPGIQEEDRLRRLLDPVVTSRPRECHDGTREGALKRIENWIDNSDEKNILWISGAPGVGKSALSSTTVSLLRDRQSSPLAVFFIRRQGDRDPQLVWRTIAYQLALSFPSYREHLWKRLREDTRTEGVKQQFNNLIAIPFAHIYRHGHSGFSITTPVVIIDALDEC
;
A
#
# COMPACT_ATOMS: atom_id res chain seq x y z
N MET A 1 -16.02 39.35 -27.28
CA MET A 1 -16.60 38.16 -26.61
C MET A 1 -15.47 37.23 -26.22
N GLN A 2 -14.93 37.34 -25.00
CA GLN A 2 -13.97 36.38 -24.46
C GLN A 2 -14.71 35.09 -24.07
N GLY A 3 -14.46 34.00 -24.80
CA GLY A 3 -14.81 32.65 -24.36
C GLY A 3 -13.84 32.19 -23.29
N ARG A 4 -14.32 32.07 -22.06
CA ARG A 4 -13.58 31.58 -20.90
C ARG A 4 -13.54 30.05 -20.99
N LEU A 5 -12.37 29.48 -21.28
CA LEU A 5 -12.11 28.04 -21.14
C LEU A 5 -12.20 27.71 -19.64
N THR A 6 -13.30 27.13 -19.19
CA THR A 6 -13.37 26.48 -17.88
C THR A 6 -12.64 25.15 -18.01
N ASP A 7 -11.50 25.06 -17.34
CA ASP A 7 -10.71 23.85 -17.14
C ASP A 7 -11.59 22.76 -16.50
N ALA A 8 -12.08 21.83 -17.33
CA ALA A 8 -12.84 20.68 -16.88
C ALA A 8 -11.86 19.64 -16.33
N THR A 9 -11.41 19.85 -15.10
CA THR A 9 -10.60 18.84 -14.39
C THR A 9 -11.45 17.59 -14.20
N CYS A 10 -10.98 16.43 -14.67
CA CYS A 10 -11.66 15.15 -14.48
C CYS A 10 -11.97 14.92 -12.99
N PRO A 11 -13.18 14.47 -12.61
CA PRO A 11 -13.56 14.28 -11.20
C PRO A 11 -12.56 13.45 -10.39
N GLY A 12 -11.93 12.44 -11.02
CA GLY A 12 -10.92 11.60 -10.39
C GLY A 12 -9.64 12.34 -9.96
N ILE A 13 -9.18 13.32 -10.74
CA ILE A 13 -7.95 14.09 -10.44
C ILE A 13 -8.16 14.93 -9.16
N GLN A 14 -9.35 15.51 -9.00
CA GLN A 14 -9.69 16.30 -7.80
C GLN A 14 -9.77 15.43 -6.54
N GLU A 15 -10.19 14.17 -6.64
CA GLU A 15 -10.25 13.24 -5.50
C GLU A 15 -8.86 12.78 -5.06
N GLU A 16 -7.97 12.45 -6.00
CA GLU A 16 -6.59 12.06 -5.71
C GLU A 16 -5.81 13.20 -5.04
N ASP A 17 -5.94 14.43 -5.55
CA ASP A 17 -5.28 15.60 -4.96
C ASP A 17 -5.76 15.87 -3.53
N ARG A 18 -7.05 15.68 -3.27
CA ARG A 18 -7.59 15.79 -1.91
C ARG A 18 -7.08 14.66 -1.02
N LEU A 19 -7.02 13.42 -1.50
CA LEU A 19 -6.50 12.27 -0.75
C LEU A 19 -5.06 12.55 -0.33
N ARG A 20 -4.27 13.06 -1.26
CA ARG A 20 -2.88 13.41 -1.04
C ARG A 20 -2.73 14.49 0.04
N ARG A 21 -3.58 15.52 0.04
CA ARG A 21 -3.56 16.59 1.06
C ARG A 21 -3.99 16.11 2.43
N LEU A 22 -4.98 15.23 2.51
CA LEU A 22 -5.50 14.74 3.80
C LEU A 22 -4.57 13.72 4.46
N LEU A 23 -3.96 12.85 3.66
CA LEU A 23 -3.08 11.79 4.15
C LEU A 23 -1.62 12.24 4.22
N ASP A 24 -1.19 13.22 3.43
CA ASP A 24 0.19 13.70 3.37
C ASP A 24 1.19 12.52 3.23
N PRO A 25 1.08 11.71 2.17
CA PRO A 25 1.89 10.50 1.99
C PRO A 25 3.33 10.86 1.62
N VAL A 26 4.28 10.03 2.04
CA VAL A 26 5.69 10.21 1.69
C VAL A 26 6.07 9.44 0.43
N VAL A 27 7.02 10.00 -0.32
CA VAL A 27 7.61 9.35 -1.49
C VAL A 27 8.76 8.45 -1.04
N THR A 28 8.53 7.14 -1.07
CA THR A 28 9.54 6.14 -0.70
C THR A 28 10.49 5.85 -1.85
N SER A 29 11.80 5.82 -1.59
CA SER A 29 12.79 5.41 -2.60
C SER A 29 12.85 3.88 -2.63
N ARG A 30 12.77 3.31 -3.83
CA ARG A 30 12.82 1.87 -4.00
C ARG A 30 14.28 1.36 -3.97
N PRO A 31 14.61 0.32 -3.19
CA PRO A 31 15.90 -0.34 -3.23
C PRO A 31 16.20 -0.99 -4.59
N ARG A 32 17.48 -1.33 -4.84
CA ARG A 32 17.86 -2.13 -6.00
C ARG A 32 17.23 -3.51 -5.94
N GLU A 33 16.86 -4.04 -7.09
CA GLU A 33 16.30 -5.39 -7.23
C GLU A 33 17.39 -6.46 -7.15
N CYS A 34 16.98 -7.72 -6.96
CA CYS A 34 17.86 -8.87 -7.13
C CYS A 34 18.45 -8.91 -8.54
N HIS A 35 19.66 -9.46 -8.66
CA HIS A 35 20.21 -9.79 -9.98
C HIS A 35 19.44 -10.97 -10.59
N ASP A 36 19.31 -10.97 -11.91
CA ASP A 36 18.67 -12.05 -12.65
C ASP A 36 19.28 -13.41 -12.30
N GLY A 37 18.43 -14.44 -12.19
CA GLY A 37 18.85 -15.79 -11.81
C GLY A 37 19.25 -15.97 -10.34
N THR A 38 19.15 -14.92 -9.51
CA THR A 38 19.43 -15.02 -8.07
C THR A 38 18.15 -15.05 -7.25
N ARG A 39 18.20 -15.67 -6.07
CA ARG A 39 17.09 -15.69 -5.09
C ARG A 39 15.76 -16.28 -5.60
N GLU A 40 15.77 -17.00 -6.73
CA GLU A 40 14.59 -17.59 -7.36
C GLU A 40 13.76 -18.45 -6.40
N GLY A 41 14.42 -19.30 -5.61
CA GLY A 41 13.73 -20.13 -4.62
C GLY A 41 13.02 -19.33 -3.53
N ALA A 42 13.54 -18.16 -3.15
CA ALA A 42 12.89 -17.27 -2.19
C ALA A 42 11.73 -16.51 -2.83
N LEU A 43 11.91 -16.00 -4.06
CA LEU A 43 10.86 -15.32 -4.83
C LEU A 43 9.67 -16.25 -5.06
N LYS A 44 9.92 -17.49 -5.51
CA LYS A 44 8.88 -18.50 -5.72
C LYS A 44 8.08 -18.80 -4.44
N ARG A 45 8.74 -18.81 -3.28
CA ARG A 45 8.06 -19.00 -1.99
C ARG A 45 7.16 -17.81 -1.64
N ILE A 46 7.59 -16.60 -1.95
CA ILE A 46 6.79 -15.39 -1.75
C ILE A 46 5.57 -15.43 -2.68
N GLU A 47 5.76 -15.73 -3.96
CA GLU A 47 4.65 -15.84 -4.93
C GLU A 47 3.62 -16.89 -4.51
N ASN A 48 4.09 -18.09 -4.15
CA ASN A 48 3.21 -19.15 -3.65
C ASN A 48 2.44 -18.72 -2.39
N TRP A 49 3.05 -17.93 -1.51
CA TRP A 49 2.39 -17.41 -0.31
C TRP A 49 1.33 -16.35 -0.67
N ILE A 50 1.62 -15.47 -1.64
CA ILE A 50 0.67 -14.45 -2.12
C ILE A 50 -0.54 -15.10 -2.80
N ASP A 51 -0.30 -16.15 -3.59
CA ASP A 51 -1.32 -16.82 -4.39
C ASP A 51 -2.16 -17.84 -3.56
N ASN A 52 -1.80 -18.08 -2.29
CA ASN A 52 -2.51 -19.04 -1.43
C ASN A 52 -3.39 -18.34 -0.38
N SER A 53 -4.71 -18.44 -0.54
CA SER A 53 -5.71 -17.85 0.38
C SER A 53 -5.75 -18.48 1.77
N ASP A 54 -5.22 -19.69 1.93
CA ASP A 54 -5.22 -20.43 3.21
C ASP A 54 -3.99 -20.12 4.06
N GLU A 55 -3.01 -19.38 3.52
CA GLU A 55 -1.82 -18.97 4.26
C GLU A 55 -2.12 -17.86 5.29
N LYS A 56 -1.21 -17.72 6.26
CA LYS A 56 -1.27 -16.58 7.19
C LYS A 56 -1.15 -15.27 6.42
N ASN A 57 -1.82 -14.22 6.88
CA ASN A 57 -1.82 -12.89 6.26
C ASN A 57 -0.54 -12.05 6.49
N ILE A 58 0.47 -12.60 7.17
CA ILE A 58 1.78 -11.95 7.36
C ILE A 58 2.90 -12.93 6.99
N LEU A 59 3.75 -12.51 6.05
CA LEU A 59 5.02 -13.16 5.73
C LEU A 59 6.18 -12.36 6.33
N TRP A 60 6.95 -12.97 7.22
CA TRP A 60 8.12 -12.34 7.83
C TRP A 60 9.40 -12.82 7.16
N ILE A 61 10.13 -11.92 6.50
CA ILE A 61 11.41 -12.20 5.84
C ILE A 61 12.54 -11.74 6.75
N SER A 62 13.34 -12.69 7.25
CA SER A 62 14.50 -12.42 8.11
C SER A 62 15.79 -13.01 7.53
N GLY A 63 16.93 -12.50 8.00
CA GLY A 63 18.24 -12.92 7.52
C GLY A 63 19.33 -11.93 7.93
N ALA A 64 20.58 -12.35 7.82
CA ALA A 64 21.73 -11.53 8.23
C ALA A 64 21.80 -10.17 7.48
N PRO A 65 22.48 -9.17 8.04
CA PRO A 65 22.76 -7.93 7.32
C PRO A 65 23.45 -8.21 5.97
N GLY A 66 23.10 -7.44 4.93
CA GLY A 66 23.72 -7.55 3.61
C GLY A 66 23.28 -8.73 2.73
N VAL A 67 22.42 -9.64 3.21
CA VAL A 67 21.95 -10.78 2.39
C VAL A 67 20.96 -10.40 1.28
N GLY A 68 20.60 -9.12 1.15
CA GLY A 68 19.72 -8.64 0.08
C GLY A 68 18.22 -8.78 0.35
N LYS A 69 17.78 -8.69 1.61
CA LYS A 69 16.34 -8.71 1.97
C LYS A 69 15.56 -7.60 1.25
N SER A 70 16.06 -6.37 1.32
CA SER A 70 15.46 -5.22 0.61
C SER A 70 15.45 -5.39 -0.91
N ALA A 71 16.43 -6.12 -1.47
CA ALA A 71 16.43 -6.45 -2.88
C ALA A 71 15.34 -7.47 -3.24
N LEU A 72 15.11 -8.45 -2.38
CA LEU A 72 14.01 -9.41 -2.50
C LEU A 72 12.64 -8.71 -2.41
N SER A 73 12.46 -7.82 -1.43
CA SER A 73 11.26 -6.97 -1.29
C SER A 73 11.06 -6.12 -2.56
N SER A 74 12.13 -5.52 -3.08
CA SER A 74 12.08 -4.74 -4.30
C SER A 74 11.69 -5.59 -5.50
N THR A 75 12.34 -6.73 -5.77
CA THR A 75 11.95 -7.59 -6.90
C THR A 75 10.51 -8.07 -6.80
N THR A 76 10.03 -8.41 -5.59
CA THR A 76 8.62 -8.77 -5.35
C THR A 76 7.66 -7.67 -5.80
N VAL A 77 7.99 -6.39 -5.56
CA VAL A 77 7.19 -5.26 -6.06
C VAL A 77 7.11 -5.23 -7.59
N SER A 78 8.18 -5.60 -8.31
CA SER A 78 8.15 -5.62 -9.79
C SER A 78 7.23 -6.73 -10.25
N LEU A 79 7.41 -7.94 -9.71
CA LEU A 79 6.59 -9.10 -10.05
C LEU A 79 5.09 -8.82 -9.86
N LEU A 80 4.70 -8.17 -8.77
CA LEU A 80 3.30 -7.85 -8.51
C LEU A 80 2.76 -6.74 -9.42
N ARG A 81 3.57 -5.72 -9.73
CA ARG A 81 3.19 -4.66 -10.68
C ARG A 81 3.03 -5.19 -12.10
N ASP A 82 3.91 -6.10 -12.52
CA ASP A 82 3.86 -6.70 -13.85
C ASP A 82 2.65 -7.62 -13.99
N ARG A 83 2.30 -8.37 -12.93
CA ARG A 83 1.12 -9.25 -12.90
C ARG A 83 -0.20 -8.49 -12.84
N GLN A 84 -0.22 -7.26 -12.30
CA GLN A 84 -1.43 -6.43 -12.07
C GLN A 84 -2.58 -7.19 -11.37
N SER A 85 -2.26 -8.22 -10.59
CA SER A 85 -3.25 -9.16 -10.04
C SER A 85 -3.87 -8.68 -8.73
N SER A 86 -3.20 -7.79 -8.01
CA SER A 86 -3.60 -7.34 -6.68
C SER A 86 -3.30 -5.86 -6.48
N PRO A 87 -4.18 -5.11 -5.76
CA PRO A 87 -3.81 -3.79 -5.25
C PRO A 87 -2.55 -3.90 -4.40
N LEU A 88 -1.62 -2.96 -4.58
CA LEU A 88 -0.30 -3.02 -3.97
C LEU A 88 0.01 -1.70 -3.27
N ALA A 89 0.48 -1.79 -2.03
CA ALA A 89 1.10 -0.68 -1.33
C ALA A 89 2.49 -1.07 -0.80
N VAL A 90 3.40 -0.11 -0.81
CA VAL A 90 4.81 -0.27 -0.46
C VAL A 90 5.27 0.84 0.48
N PHE A 91 6.04 0.46 1.47
CA PHE A 91 6.72 1.40 2.36
C PHE A 91 8.16 0.94 2.62
N PHE A 92 9.13 1.65 2.06
CA PHE A 92 10.56 1.40 2.27
C PHE A 92 11.10 2.41 3.28
N ILE A 93 11.44 1.95 4.48
CA ILE A 93 12.01 2.80 5.53
C ILE A 93 13.42 3.25 5.11
N ARG A 94 13.74 4.52 5.39
CA ARG A 94 15.04 5.12 5.08
C ARG A 94 15.84 5.30 6.37
N ARG A 95 17.09 4.82 6.40
CA ARG A 95 18.05 4.98 7.52
C ARG A 95 18.26 6.41 8.03
N GLN A 96 18.01 7.42 7.20
CA GLN A 96 18.16 8.84 7.54
C GLN A 96 16.87 9.66 7.32
N GLY A 97 15.70 9.02 7.29
CA GLY A 97 14.42 9.69 7.03
C GLY A 97 13.27 9.19 7.90
N ASP A 98 12.08 9.73 7.64
CA ASP A 98 10.74 9.34 8.10
C ASP A 98 10.68 8.36 9.29
N ARG A 99 11.05 8.87 10.47
CA ARG A 99 10.94 8.15 11.74
C ARG A 99 9.55 8.24 12.37
N ASP A 100 8.63 8.97 11.74
CA ASP A 100 7.26 9.04 12.22
C ASP A 100 6.49 7.77 11.77
N PRO A 101 6.20 6.82 12.69
CA PRO A 101 5.45 5.61 12.35
C PRO A 101 4.04 5.92 11.84
N GLN A 102 3.53 7.14 12.06
CA GLN A 102 2.26 7.58 11.51
C GLN A 102 2.31 7.86 10.00
N LEU A 103 3.50 7.97 9.39
CA LEU A 103 3.63 8.13 7.94
C LEU A 103 3.38 6.81 7.19
N VAL A 104 3.63 5.67 7.86
CA VAL A 104 3.48 4.33 7.29
C VAL A 104 2.04 4.12 6.83
N TRP A 105 1.07 4.26 7.74
CA TRP A 105 -0.34 3.97 7.41
C TRP A 105 -0.97 5.03 6.52
N ARG A 106 -0.56 6.30 6.65
CA ARG A 106 -1.00 7.37 5.73
C ARG A 106 -0.56 7.09 4.29
N THR A 107 0.70 6.69 4.11
CA THR A 107 1.26 6.36 2.81
C THR A 107 0.64 5.09 2.23
N ILE A 108 0.48 4.03 3.03
CA ILE A 108 -0.16 2.78 2.60
C ILE A 108 -1.62 3.04 2.22
N ALA A 109 -2.37 3.77 3.03
CA ALA A 109 -3.77 4.10 2.75
C ALA A 109 -3.93 4.89 1.45
N TYR A 110 -3.05 5.87 1.22
CA TYR A 110 -3.04 6.62 -0.03
C TYR A 110 -2.80 5.71 -1.24
N GLN A 111 -1.77 4.86 -1.20
CA GLN A 111 -1.43 3.96 -2.31
C GLN A 111 -2.53 2.92 -2.59
N LEU A 112 -3.15 2.36 -1.54
CA LEU A 112 -4.30 1.46 -1.68
C LEU A 112 -5.51 2.17 -2.26
N ALA A 113 -5.76 3.43 -1.90
CA ALA A 113 -6.87 4.20 -2.48
C ALA A 113 -6.69 4.42 -3.99
N LEU A 114 -5.46 4.60 -4.46
CA LEU A 114 -5.20 4.75 -5.90
C LEU A 114 -5.45 3.46 -6.71
N SER A 115 -5.19 2.30 -6.11
CA SER A 115 -5.25 1.01 -6.80
C SER A 115 -6.50 0.16 -6.48
N PHE A 116 -7.27 0.55 -5.46
CA PHE A 116 -8.43 -0.20 -5.00
C PHE A 116 -9.66 0.71 -4.84
N PRO A 117 -10.53 0.84 -5.88
CA PRO A 117 -11.67 1.75 -5.87
C PRO A 117 -12.65 1.55 -4.71
N SER A 118 -12.99 0.29 -4.40
CA SER A 118 -13.89 -0.01 -3.28
C SER A 118 -13.30 0.44 -1.95
N TYR A 119 -12.00 0.28 -1.74
CA TYR A 119 -11.32 0.79 -0.56
C TYR A 119 -11.29 2.32 -0.52
N ARG A 120 -10.99 2.96 -1.67
CA ARG A 120 -11.01 4.43 -1.80
C ARG A 120 -12.33 5.04 -1.36
N GLU A 121 -13.46 4.49 -1.80
CA GLU A 121 -14.79 5.00 -1.45
C GLU A 121 -15.04 5.00 0.07
N HIS A 122 -14.67 3.91 0.74
CA HIS A 122 -14.85 3.76 2.18
C HIS A 122 -13.89 4.64 2.97
N LEU A 123 -12.63 4.72 2.54
CA LEU A 123 -11.65 5.63 3.12
C LEU A 123 -12.14 7.09 3.00
N TRP A 124 -12.73 7.47 1.87
CA TRP A 124 -13.29 8.80 1.64
C TRP A 124 -14.43 9.16 2.59
N LYS A 125 -15.34 8.22 2.84
CA LYS A 125 -16.40 8.40 3.83
C LYS A 125 -15.81 8.63 5.21
N ARG A 126 -14.79 7.86 5.60
CA ARG A 126 -14.13 7.99 6.90
C ARG A 126 -13.38 9.30 7.08
N LEU A 127 -12.59 9.72 6.09
CA LEU A 127 -11.81 10.96 6.20
C LEU A 127 -12.68 12.23 6.29
N ARG A 128 -13.95 12.18 5.86
CA ARG A 128 -14.91 13.29 6.02
C ARG A 128 -15.42 13.45 7.46
N GLU A 129 -15.33 12.43 8.29
CA GLU A 129 -15.82 12.42 9.68
C GLU A 129 -14.78 12.98 10.67
N ASP A 130 -13.76 13.71 10.18
CA ASP A 130 -12.60 14.24 10.91
C ASP A 130 -11.89 13.20 11.78
N THR A 131 -11.15 12.31 11.13
CA THR A 131 -10.38 11.25 11.78
C THR A 131 -8.93 11.66 12.04
N ARG A 132 -8.67 12.92 12.43
CA ARG A 132 -7.35 13.28 12.97
C ARG A 132 -7.10 12.47 14.22
N THR A 133 -6.40 11.35 14.05
CA THR A 133 -6.22 10.38 15.11
C THR A 133 -4.78 10.37 15.54
N GLU A 134 -4.58 10.68 16.82
CA GLU A 134 -3.27 10.60 17.44
C GLU A 134 -2.94 9.13 17.74
N GLY A 135 -1.74 8.71 17.35
CA GLY A 135 -1.22 7.39 17.66
C GLY A 135 -1.37 6.36 16.52
N VAL A 136 -0.28 5.61 16.33
CA VAL A 136 -0.08 4.64 15.23
C VAL A 136 -1.19 3.59 15.17
N LYS A 137 -1.62 3.07 16.33
CA LYS A 137 -2.67 2.04 16.42
C LYS A 137 -4.03 2.57 15.97
N GLN A 138 -4.38 3.78 16.39
CA GLN A 138 -5.66 4.38 16.04
C GLN A 138 -5.69 4.73 14.55
N GLN A 139 -4.58 5.23 14.03
CA GLN A 139 -4.40 5.48 12.61
C GLN A 139 -4.51 4.19 11.78
N PHE A 140 -3.85 3.09 12.17
CA PHE A 140 -4.01 1.80 11.52
C PHE A 140 -5.48 1.35 11.48
N ASN A 141 -6.17 1.46 12.63
CA ASN A 141 -7.56 1.07 12.71
C ASN A 141 -8.43 1.88 11.74
N ASN A 142 -8.28 3.20 11.73
CA ASN A 142 -9.14 4.08 10.94
C ASN A 142 -8.82 4.07 9.45
N LEU A 143 -7.54 3.99 9.08
CA LEU A 143 -7.13 4.02 7.69
C LEU A 143 -7.15 2.63 7.04
N ILE A 144 -6.87 1.56 7.79
CA ILE A 144 -6.71 0.21 7.23
C ILE A 144 -7.80 -0.74 7.72
N ALA A 145 -7.81 -1.05 9.02
CA ALA A 145 -8.59 -2.18 9.53
C ALA A 145 -10.11 -1.98 9.33
N ILE A 146 -10.62 -0.80 9.64
CA ILE A 146 -12.05 -0.52 9.58
C ILE A 146 -12.56 -0.46 8.12
N PRO A 147 -11.91 0.26 7.18
CA PRO A 147 -12.28 0.20 5.77
C PRO A 147 -12.30 -1.22 5.21
N PHE A 148 -11.27 -2.03 5.49
CA PHE A 148 -11.23 -3.42 5.02
C PHE A 148 -12.26 -4.32 5.69
N ALA A 149 -12.53 -4.15 6.98
CA ALA A 149 -13.59 -4.89 7.67
C ALA A 149 -14.97 -4.59 7.08
N HIS A 150 -15.20 -3.35 6.64
CA HIS A 150 -16.43 -2.99 5.95
C HIS A 150 -16.52 -3.66 4.58
N ILE A 151 -15.46 -3.59 3.77
CA ILE A 151 -15.41 -4.22 2.44
C ILE A 151 -15.61 -5.74 2.56
N TYR A 152 -14.95 -6.38 3.52
CA TYR A 152 -15.10 -7.81 3.74
C TYR A 152 -16.54 -8.17 4.12
N ARG A 153 -17.18 -7.43 5.04
CA ARG A 153 -18.56 -7.74 5.47
C ARG A 153 -19.61 -7.53 4.36
N HIS A 154 -19.40 -6.58 3.46
CA HIS A 154 -20.43 -6.15 2.49
C HIS A 154 -20.08 -6.48 1.03
N GLY A 155 -18.86 -6.93 0.74
CA GLY A 155 -18.37 -7.21 -0.61
C GLY A 155 -18.74 -8.59 -1.18
N HIS A 156 -19.63 -9.34 -0.50
CA HIS A 156 -19.95 -10.74 -0.84
C HIS A 156 -20.97 -10.92 -1.99
N SER A 157 -21.30 -9.89 -2.77
CA SER A 157 -22.15 -10.06 -3.96
C SER A 157 -21.31 -10.48 -5.17
N GLY A 158 -20.87 -11.74 -5.19
CA GLY A 158 -20.56 -12.48 -6.42
C GLY A 158 -19.21 -12.26 -7.12
N PHE A 159 -18.30 -11.44 -6.57
CA PHE A 159 -16.93 -11.27 -7.11
C PHE A 159 -15.88 -11.72 -6.09
N SER A 160 -14.82 -12.39 -6.57
CA SER A 160 -13.65 -12.72 -5.75
C SER A 160 -13.03 -11.43 -5.20
N ILE A 161 -12.96 -11.29 -3.88
CA ILE A 161 -12.31 -10.14 -3.25
C ILE A 161 -10.81 -10.28 -3.52
N THR A 162 -10.26 -9.41 -4.38
CA THR A 162 -8.82 -9.32 -4.57
C THR A 162 -8.16 -8.84 -3.28
N THR A 163 -7.34 -9.70 -2.67
CA THR A 163 -6.61 -9.37 -1.45
C THR A 163 -5.47 -8.39 -1.78
N PRO A 164 -5.42 -7.20 -1.16
CA PRO A 164 -4.32 -6.27 -1.36
C PRO A 164 -3.03 -6.82 -0.73
N VAL A 165 -1.89 -6.56 -1.37
CA VAL A 165 -0.57 -6.87 -0.83
C VAL A 165 0.08 -5.60 -0.31
N VAL A 166 0.64 -5.66 0.91
CA VAL A 166 1.37 -4.56 1.53
C VAL A 166 2.79 -5.03 1.83
N ILE A 167 3.79 -4.32 1.30
CA ILE A 167 5.21 -4.61 1.52
C ILE A 167 5.82 -3.49 2.36
N ILE A 168 6.32 -3.85 3.54
CA ILE A 168 7.06 -2.94 4.43
C ILE A 168 8.47 -3.50 4.60
N ASP A 169 9.47 -2.71 4.27
CA ASP A 169 10.88 -3.11 4.32
C ASP A 169 11.68 -2.20 5.25
N ALA A 170 12.74 -2.77 5.85
CA ALA A 170 13.64 -2.11 6.81
C ALA A 170 12.94 -1.65 8.11
N LEU A 171 11.98 -2.44 8.61
CA LEU A 171 11.27 -2.17 9.89
C LEU A 171 12.22 -2.15 11.11
N ASP A 172 13.35 -2.84 11.00
CA ASP A 172 14.42 -2.89 12.00
C ASP A 172 15.35 -1.66 11.98
N GLU A 173 15.20 -0.77 11.00
CA GLU A 173 16.04 0.43 10.85
C GLU A 173 15.38 1.72 11.38
N CYS A 174 14.26 1.58 12.11
CA CYS A 174 13.54 2.66 12.79
C CYS A 174 14.14 3.02 14.16
#